data_AF-A0A445HR58-F1
#
_entry.id   AF-A0A445HR58-F1
#
_cell.length_a   1.000
_cell.length_b   1.000
_cell.length_c   1.000
_cell.angle_alpha   90.00
_cell.angle_beta   90.00
_cell.angle_gamma   90.00
#
_symmetry.space_group_name_H-M   'P 1'
#
loop_
_entity.id
_entity.type
_entity.pdbx_description
1 polymer ?
#
loop_
_entity_poly.entity_id
_entity_poly.type
_entity_poly.pdbx_seq_one_letter_code
_entity_poly.pdbx_strand_id
1 'polypeptide(L)'
;MELHEPTHVVLLSSPGLGHLMPVIELGKRQVLHHSFKVTILAVTSQTSRTDMQILNSVLTPSLCRIINIPSPDLNGIVDEKDCMVTRLCIMMRKAVSKCHHALE
;
A
#
# COMPACT_ATOMS: atom_id res chain seq x y z
N MET A 1 -4.04 -29.77 20.22
CA MET A 1 -4.84 -28.60 19.78
C MET A 1 -4.14 -28.08 18.54
N GLU A 2 -4.73 -28.22 17.36
CA GLU A 2 -4.15 -27.67 16.14
C GLU A 2 -4.18 -26.14 16.24
N LEU A 3 -3.01 -25.51 16.24
CA LEU A 3 -2.88 -24.07 16.10
C LEU A 3 -3.25 -23.77 14.64
N HIS A 4 -4.48 -23.34 14.42
CA HIS A 4 -4.90 -22.91 13.10
C HIS A 4 -4.15 -21.61 12.77
N GLU A 5 -3.34 -21.63 11.72
CA GLU A 5 -2.64 -20.44 11.27
C GLU A 5 -3.69 -19.34 10.95
N PRO A 6 -3.45 -18.09 11.40
CA PRO A 6 -4.34 -16.98 11.09
C PRO A 6 -4.48 -16.80 9.58
N THR A 7 -5.70 -16.55 9.10
CA THR A 7 -5.90 -16.19 7.70
C THR A 7 -5.10 -14.93 7.38
N HIS A 8 -4.29 -14.99 6.33
CA HIS A 8 -3.44 -13.88 5.88
C HIS A 8 -4.16 -13.08 4.79
N VAL A 9 -4.43 -11.81 5.08
CA VAL A 9 -5.04 -10.87 4.14
C VAL A 9 -3.99 -9.88 3.64
N VAL A 10 -3.96 -9.68 2.33
CA VAL A 10 -3.17 -8.63 1.68
C VAL A 10 -4.10 -7.53 1.19
N LEU A 11 -3.82 -6.29 1.58
CA LEU A 11 -4.51 -5.10 1.13
C LEU A 11 -3.58 -4.26 0.26
N LEU A 12 -4.05 -3.74 -0.86
CA LEU A 12 -3.28 -2.91 -1.77
C LEU A 12 -3.82 -1.48 -1.75
N SER A 13 -2.97 -0.51 -1.41
CA SER A 13 -3.29 0.92 -1.49
C SER A 13 -2.70 1.53 -2.76
N SER A 14 -3.54 2.29 -3.46
CA SER A 14 -3.08 3.19 -4.52
C SER A 14 -2.23 4.34 -3.95
N PRO A 15 -1.41 5.01 -4.78
CA PRO A 15 -0.65 6.21 -4.40
C PRO A 15 -1.46 7.29 -3.68
N GLY A 16 -0.89 7.82 -2.58
CA GLY A 16 -1.41 8.97 -1.83
C GLY A 16 -1.99 8.62 -0.45
N LEU A 17 -1.83 9.54 0.51
CA LEU A 17 -2.29 9.35 1.90
C LEU A 17 -3.81 9.19 2.01
N GLY A 18 -4.59 9.81 1.12
CA GLY A 18 -6.05 9.68 1.06
C GLY A 18 -6.53 8.27 0.73
N HIS A 19 -5.71 7.45 0.04
CA HIS A 19 -5.99 6.02 -0.18
C HIS A 19 -5.42 5.16 0.94
N LEU A 20 -4.23 5.51 1.44
CA LEU A 20 -3.51 4.70 2.42
C LEU A 20 -4.16 4.71 3.79
N MET A 21 -4.62 5.85 4.28
CA MET A 21 -5.21 5.95 5.63
C MET A 21 -6.45 5.07 5.79
N PRO A 22 -7.43 5.07 4.86
CA PRO A 22 -8.56 4.14 4.92
C PRO A 22 -8.15 2.67 4.87
N VAL A 23 -7.14 2.31 4.08
CA VAL A 23 -6.64 0.93 3.98
C VAL A 23 -5.98 0.48 5.29
N ILE A 24 -5.24 1.37 5.95
CA ILE A 24 -4.67 1.11 7.28
C ILE A 24 -5.77 0.88 8.31
N GLU A 25 -6.78 1.73 8.33
CA GLU A 25 -7.91 1.58 9.25
C GLU A 25 -8.69 0.30 9.01
N LEU A 26 -8.92 -0.07 7.74
CA LEU A 26 -9.50 -1.35 7.37
C LEU A 26 -8.63 -2.52 7.87
N GLY A 27 -7.31 -2.46 7.66
CA GLY A 27 -6.38 -3.49 8.13
C GLY A 27 -6.43 -3.67 9.65
N LYS A 28 -6.47 -2.58 10.41
CA LYS A 28 -6.62 -2.64 11.88
C LYS A 28 -7.90 -3.36 12.28
N ARG A 29 -9.03 -3.05 11.64
CA ARG A 29 -10.32 -3.73 11.90
C ARG A 29 -10.27 -5.22 11.58
N GLN A 30 -9.59 -5.61 10.50
CA GLN A 30 -9.40 -7.03 10.16
C GLN A 30 -8.61 -7.78 11.24
N VAL A 31 -7.59 -7.15 11.81
CA VAL A 31 -6.81 -7.75 12.90
C VAL A 31 -7.63 -7.83 14.19
N LEU A 32 -8.32 -6.75 14.55
CA LEU A 32 -9.07 -6.65 15.82
C LEU A 32 -10.31 -7.53 15.88
N HIS A 33 -11.06 -7.64 14.77
CA HIS A 33 -12.35 -8.33 14.76
C HIS A 33 -12.29 -9.75 14.20
N HIS A 34 -11.26 -10.09 13.41
CA HIS A 34 -11.17 -11.38 12.74
C HIS A 34 -9.86 -12.13 13.04
N SER A 35 -8.97 -11.56 13.86
CA SER A 35 -7.66 -12.13 14.19
C SER A 35 -6.82 -12.47 12.95
N PHE A 36 -7.02 -11.74 11.85
CA PHE A 36 -6.26 -11.95 10.62
C PHE A 36 -4.84 -11.40 10.74
N LYS A 37 -3.90 -12.06 10.05
CA LYS A 37 -2.59 -11.48 9.76
C LYS A 37 -2.76 -10.56 8.56
N VAL A 38 -2.44 -9.27 8.70
CA VAL A 38 -2.66 -8.30 7.62
C VAL A 38 -1.33 -7.77 7.09
N THR A 39 -1.17 -7.77 5.76
CA THR A 39 -0.10 -7.06 5.05
C THR A 39 -0.69 -6.01 4.12
N ILE A 40 -0.21 -4.78 4.22
CA ILE A 40 -0.62 -3.66 3.39
C ILE A 40 0.52 -3.34 2.42
N LEU A 41 0.25 -3.44 1.13
CA LEU A 41 1.14 -2.97 0.07
C LEU A 41 0.77 -1.51 -0.23
N ALA A 42 1.65 -0.58 0.11
CA ALA A 42 1.44 0.85 -0.08
C ALA A 42 2.23 1.32 -1.30
N VAL A 43 1.57 1.47 -2.46
CA VAL A 43 2.21 2.12 -3.61
C VAL A 43 2.35 3.59 -3.29
N THR A 44 3.57 4.13 -3.34
CA THR A 44 3.83 5.55 -3.10
C THR A 44 3.83 6.32 -4.41
N SER A 45 3.37 7.58 -4.36
CA SER A 45 3.70 8.55 -5.41
C SER A 45 5.16 8.99 -5.24
N GLN A 46 5.65 9.94 -6.03
CA GLN A 46 6.88 10.68 -5.69
C GLN A 46 6.62 11.48 -4.41
N THR A 47 6.56 10.79 -3.28
CA THR A 47 6.17 11.33 -1.99
C THR A 47 7.30 12.17 -1.45
N SER A 48 6.95 13.34 -0.94
CA SER A 48 7.90 14.21 -0.24
C SER A 48 8.48 13.46 0.96
N ARG A 49 9.70 13.84 1.39
CA ARG A 49 10.34 13.28 2.59
C ARG A 49 9.43 13.33 3.84
N THR A 50 8.54 14.32 3.88
CA THR A 50 7.52 14.55 4.92
C THR A 50 6.44 13.48 4.96
N ASP A 51 5.96 13.02 3.80
CA ASP A 51 4.92 11.98 3.73
C ASP A 51 5.44 10.63 4.26
N MET A 52 6.72 10.34 4.03
CA MET A 52 7.38 9.15 4.62
C MET A 52 7.54 9.26 6.13
N GLN A 53 7.79 10.46 6.67
CA GLN A 53 7.88 10.66 8.12
C GLN A 53 6.51 10.47 8.80
N ILE A 54 5.44 11.01 8.20
CA ILE A 54 4.06 10.80 8.66
C ILE A 54 3.69 9.32 8.57
N LEU A 55 4.06 8.66 7.49
CA LEU A 55 3.85 7.22 7.36
C LEU A 55 4.57 6.48 8.49
N ASN A 56 5.86 6.72 8.69
CA ASN A 56 6.63 6.05 9.74
C ASN A 56 6.08 6.29 11.16
N SER A 57 5.51 7.47 11.44
CA SER A 57 4.91 7.74 12.75
C SER A 57 3.57 7.02 12.96
N VAL A 58 2.79 6.82 11.90
CA VAL A 58 1.52 6.06 11.94
C VAL A 58 1.76 4.53 12.00
N LEU A 59 2.93 4.06 11.56
CA LEU A 59 3.24 2.63 11.40
C LEU A 59 3.76 1.92 12.66
N THR A 60 4.18 2.62 13.71
CA THR A 60 4.68 2.03 14.96
C THR A 60 3.62 1.91 16.06
N PRO A 61 3.50 0.78 16.78
CA PRO A 61 3.55 -0.61 16.32
C PRO A 61 2.16 -0.97 15.78
N SER A 62 1.96 -0.78 14.48
CA SER A 62 0.68 -1.04 13.85
C SER A 62 0.37 -2.54 13.84
N LEU A 63 -0.89 -2.89 14.09
CA LEU A 63 -1.45 -4.25 14.03
C LEU A 63 -1.22 -4.95 12.67
N CYS A 64 -0.69 -4.25 11.67
CA CYS A 64 -0.53 -4.70 10.29
C CYS A 64 0.92 -4.53 9.83
N ARG A 65 1.42 -5.48 9.03
CA ARG A 65 2.69 -5.30 8.30
C ARG A 65 2.45 -4.36 7.13
N ILE A 66 3.27 -3.32 6.96
CA ILE A 66 3.16 -2.42 5.79
C ILE A 66 4.44 -2.49 4.98
N ILE A 67 4.29 -2.71 3.67
CA ILE A 67 5.38 -2.76 2.70
C ILE A 67 5.21 -1.59 1.74
N ASN A 68 6.22 -0.73 1.68
CA ASN A 68 6.24 0.38 0.75
C ASN A 68 6.67 -0.10 -0.64
N ILE A 69 5.83 0.16 -1.65
CA ILE A 69 6.12 -0.12 -3.05
C ILE A 69 6.49 1.21 -3.74
N PRO A 70 7.75 1.38 -4.17
CA PRO A 70 8.18 2.64 -4.76
C PRO A 70 7.49 2.88 -6.10
N SER A 71 7.11 4.14 -6.35
CA SER A 71 6.51 4.58 -7.62
C SER A 71 7.28 3.99 -8.82
N PRO A 72 6.58 3.41 -9.81
CA PRO A 72 7.22 3.03 -11.05
C PRO A 72 7.65 4.28 -11.84
N ASP A 73 8.64 4.11 -12.71
CA ASP A 73 9.01 5.15 -13.66
C ASP A 73 7.90 5.31 -14.71
N LEU A 74 7.55 6.56 -14.96
CA LEU A 74 6.48 6.99 -15.86
C LEU A 74 6.99 7.85 -17.02
N ASN A 75 8.30 8.09 -17.10
CA ASN A 75 8.90 8.92 -18.14
C ASN A 75 8.55 8.41 -19.54
N GLY A 76 8.07 9.32 -20.40
CA GLY A 76 7.69 9.01 -21.78
C GLY A 76 6.43 8.15 -21.93
N ILE A 77 5.71 7.85 -20.84
CA ILE A 77 4.49 7.03 -20.85
C ILE A 77 3.24 7.88 -20.60
N VAL A 78 3.37 8.95 -19.82
CA VAL A 78 2.31 9.92 -19.52
C VAL A 78 2.78 11.32 -19.80
N ASP A 79 1.88 12.14 -20.34
CA ASP A 79 2.05 13.57 -20.51
C ASP A 79 1.67 14.31 -19.22
N GLU A 80 2.22 15.50 -19.02
CA GLU A 80 1.88 16.35 -17.88
C GLU A 80 0.40 16.80 -17.91
N LYS A 81 -0.20 16.86 -19.10
CA LYS A 81 -1.61 17.18 -19.34
C LYS A 81 -2.55 15.99 -19.18
N ASP A 82 -2.03 14.77 -19.06
CA ASP A 82 -2.87 13.59 -18.85
C ASP A 82 -3.66 13.74 -17.55
N CYS A 83 -4.93 13.33 -17.57
CA CYS A 83 -5.75 13.39 -16.37
C CYS A 83 -5.12 12.55 -15.25
N MET A 84 -5.24 13.01 -14.00
CA MET A 84 -4.65 12.32 -12.85
C MET A 84 -5.08 10.86 -12.73
N VAL A 85 -6.32 10.53 -13.14
CA VAL A 85 -6.82 9.16 -13.15
C VAL A 85 -6.05 8.29 -14.15
N THR A 86 -5.75 8.79 -15.35
CA THR A 86 -4.91 8.08 -16.34
C THR A 86 -3.53 7.81 -15.76
N ARG A 87 -2.91 8.82 -15.16
CA ARG A 87 -1.60 8.67 -14.50
C ARG A 87 -1.65 7.62 -13.38
N LEU A 88 -2.67 7.66 -12.53
CA LEU A 88 -2.88 6.70 -11.45
C LEU A 88 -3.06 5.27 -11.96
N CYS A 89 -3.89 5.08 -12.99
CA CYS A 89 -4.11 3.76 -13.59
C CYS A 89 -2.82 3.18 -14.19
N ILE A 90 -2.04 4.00 -14.89
CA ILE A 90 -0.76 3.58 -15.48
C ILE A 90 0.25 3.25 -14.38
N MET A 91 0.34 4.07 -13.33
CA MET A 91 1.17 3.77 -12.15
C MET A 91 0.81 2.41 -11.55
N MET A 92 -0.46 2.17 -11.27
CA MET A 92 -0.90 0.92 -10.65
C MET A 92 -0.62 -0.29 -11.54
N ARG A 93 -0.85 -0.18 -12.86
CA ARG A 93 -0.51 -1.26 -13.80
C ARG A 93 0.99 -1.59 -13.81
N LYS A 94 1.86 -0.58 -13.80
CA LYS A 94 3.31 -0.79 -13.75
C LYS A 94 3.81 -1.28 -12.38
N ALA A 95 3.08 -0.99 -11.31
CA ALA A 95 3.42 -1.43 -9.96
C ALA A 95 3.12 -2.92 -9.70
N VAL A 96 2.28 -3.58 -10.51
CA VAL A 96 1.87 -4.99 -10.30
C VAL A 96 3.04 -5.93 -10.09
N SER A 97 4.08 -5.85 -10.93
CA SER A 97 5.27 -6.71 -10.79
C SER A 97 5.98 -6.48 -9.45
N LYS A 98 6.11 -5.22 -9.00
CA LYS A 98 6.72 -4.90 -7.71
C LYS A 98 5.86 -5.38 -6.54
N CYS A 99 4.53 -5.32 -6.67
CA CYS A 99 3.61 -5.86 -5.66
C CYS A 99 3.73 -7.38 -5.55
N HIS A 100 3.91 -8.09 -6.67
CA HIS A 100 4.11 -9.54 -6.66
C HIS A 100 5.39 -9.94 -5.93
N HIS A 101 6.53 -9.34 -6.30
CA HIS A 101 7.82 -9.58 -5.64
C HIS A 101 7.84 -9.21 -4.15
N ALA A 102 6.96 -8.30 -3.70
CA ALA A 102 6.87 -7.91 -2.30
C ALA A 102 6.19 -8.94 -1.40
N LEU A 103 5.51 -9.93 -1.99
CA LEU A 103 4.78 -10.99 -1.28
C LEU A 103 5.50 -12.34 -1.30
N GLU A 104 6.57 -12.47 -2.08
CA GLU A 104 7.51 -13.59 -2.05
C GLU A 104 8.48 -13.46 -0.87
#